data_AF-A0A2G8JQG2-F1
#
_entry.id   AF-A0A2G8JQG2-F1
#
_cell.length_a   1.000
_cell.length_b   1.000
_cell.length_c   1.000
_cell.angle_alpha   90.00
_cell.angle_beta   90.00
_cell.angle_gamma   90.00
#
_symmetry.space_group_name_H-M   'P 1'
#
loop_
_entity.id
_entity.type
_entity.pdbx_description
1 polymer ?
#
loop_
_entity_poly.entity_id
_entity_poly.type
_entity_poly.pdbx_seq_one_letter_code
_entity_poly.pdbx_strand_id
1 'polypeptide(L)'
;MQRSWHKITVSLPKGASIYDTLRLDILPRGHSVTGGSLAELARVCLNYDLDKLSGIRCSNWDSHDFTPEQVRYAAMDACLGLAIFYELVTSKLPGGSHGEVDWWSVSALCQGLVDAKFKGTFMSHICNDKNPNAKGKKKKKEVQTLEQLREKPLSKVYVARKEPLYDNCKLVSPDGTLLCTCDRGKAEWYVNKDIGKIVTEDPLVVQLKFEPRGIPGPDREYYLQEKSNMCVVCGRTDSYIRKNIVPHEYRRHFPDYLKKHSSHDILLLCVECHQCSWTFDSTLRYKLAEEYEAPINNLSNAPTKEDPVKAKVKSSAKALLRHKINGNLPVQRRYELENTVKKHFDASIVDQEMLQSAANMDTRVSNELFEMTHGEKVVGATSREADGFAKFERRWRVHFLSTMQPRFMPDLWSVDHKHESQVAKREIATSLKN
;
A
#
# COMPACT_ATOMS: atom_id res chain seq x y z
N MET A 1 -12.84 11.96 41.64
CA MET A 1 -12.19 12.49 40.42
C MET A 1 -13.25 13.16 39.56
N GLN A 2 -13.31 14.50 39.59
CA GLN A 2 -14.22 15.29 38.77
C GLN A 2 -13.95 15.02 37.29
N ARG A 3 -14.96 14.56 36.56
CA ARG A 3 -14.89 14.39 35.10
C ARG A 3 -15.36 15.70 34.46
N SER A 4 -14.47 16.36 33.72
CA SER A 4 -14.73 17.64 33.06
C SER A 4 -15.50 17.44 31.76
N TRP A 5 -16.59 18.19 31.58
CA TRP A 5 -17.36 18.29 30.34
C TRP A 5 -16.71 19.33 29.43
N HIS A 6 -16.42 19.00 28.18
CA HIS A 6 -15.89 19.98 27.23
C HIS A 6 -17.04 20.81 26.64
N LYS A 7 -17.02 22.13 26.87
CA LYS A 7 -17.98 23.08 26.29
C LYS A 7 -17.42 23.62 24.97
N ILE A 8 -18.00 23.22 23.85
CA ILE A 8 -17.73 23.85 22.55
C ILE A 8 -18.88 24.83 22.28
N THR A 9 -18.54 26.12 22.16
CA THR A 9 -19.50 27.18 21.81
C THR A 9 -19.17 27.65 20.41
N VAL A 10 -20.08 27.47 19.45
CA VAL A 10 -19.92 27.96 18.08
C VAL A 10 -20.90 29.11 17.86
N SER A 11 -20.38 30.30 17.58
CA SER A 11 -21.19 31.48 17.23
C SER A 11 -21.20 31.65 15.72
N LEU A 12 -22.38 31.59 15.09
CA LEU A 12 -22.55 31.80 13.66
C LEU A 12 -22.73 33.31 13.34
N PRO A 13 -22.22 33.82 12.19
CA PRO A 13 -22.41 35.22 11.79
C PRO A 13 -23.88 35.52 11.44
N LYS A 14 -24.33 36.75 11.76
CA LYS A 14 -25.73 37.18 11.76
C LYS A 14 -26.38 37.31 10.38
N GLY A 15 -27.58 36.72 10.27
CA GLY A 15 -28.59 36.99 9.24
C GLY A 15 -30.04 36.74 9.67
N ALA A 16 -30.32 36.20 10.87
CA ALA A 16 -31.65 36.15 11.47
C ALA A 16 -31.53 35.96 12.98
N SER A 17 -32.40 36.63 13.74
CA SER A 17 -32.39 36.68 15.20
C SER A 17 -32.87 35.35 15.80
N ILE A 18 -31.99 34.64 16.50
CA ILE A 18 -32.17 33.87 17.76
C ILE A 18 -30.79 33.25 18.06
N TYR A 19 -30.19 33.61 19.21
CA TYR A 19 -28.95 32.98 19.68
C TYR A 19 -29.26 31.59 20.26
N ASP A 20 -29.54 30.61 19.40
CA ASP A 20 -29.58 29.23 19.86
C ASP A 20 -28.15 28.71 20.00
N THR A 21 -27.67 28.75 21.24
CA THR A 21 -26.39 28.16 21.62
C THR A 21 -26.53 26.64 21.54
N LEU A 22 -25.94 26.02 20.51
CA LEU A 22 -25.92 24.57 20.39
C LEU A 22 -24.96 23.99 21.45
N ARG A 23 -25.48 23.54 22.59
CA ARG A 23 -24.70 22.84 23.61
C ARG A 23 -24.54 21.37 23.24
N LEU A 24 -23.30 20.92 23.16
CA LEU A 24 -22.93 19.52 22.98
C LEU A 24 -22.20 19.05 24.23
N ASP A 25 -22.81 18.11 24.96
CA ASP A 25 -22.25 17.48 26.14
C ASP A 25 -21.54 16.18 25.72
N ILE A 26 -20.20 16.19 25.73
CA ILE A 26 -19.35 15.16 25.10
C ILE A 26 -18.45 14.45 26.13
N LEU A 27 -18.28 13.13 25.99
CA LEU A 27 -17.41 12.28 26.82
C LEU A 27 -16.35 11.55 25.96
N PRO A 28 -15.05 11.83 26.14
CA PRO A 28 -13.99 11.21 25.32
C PRO A 28 -13.69 9.74 25.72
N ARG A 29 -13.37 8.88 24.74
CA ARG A 29 -12.95 7.47 24.92
C ARG A 29 -11.82 7.05 23.96
N GLY A 30 -11.13 5.95 24.33
CA GLY A 30 -10.03 5.35 23.56
C GLY A 30 -10.40 4.86 22.15
N HIS A 31 -9.45 5.00 21.24
CA HIS A 31 -9.65 4.94 19.80
C HIS A 31 -9.60 3.50 19.24
N SER A 32 -10.74 3.02 18.72
CA SER A 32 -10.81 1.91 17.76
C SER A 32 -12.00 2.18 16.82
N VAL A 33 -11.70 2.72 15.65
CA VAL A 33 -12.70 3.09 14.63
C VAL A 33 -12.78 1.98 13.59
N THR A 34 -14.00 1.50 13.29
CA THR A 34 -14.23 0.40 12.33
C THR A 34 -14.59 0.90 10.92
N GLY A 35 -14.98 2.17 10.76
CA GLY A 35 -15.27 2.86 9.51
C GLY A 35 -15.14 4.38 9.60
N GLY A 36 -15.05 5.07 8.46
CA GLY A 36 -14.70 6.51 8.39
C GLY A 36 -15.87 7.48 8.29
N SER A 37 -17.09 7.07 8.65
CA SER A 37 -18.27 7.94 8.52
C SER A 37 -18.37 8.94 9.68
N LEU A 38 -18.90 10.15 9.42
CA LEU A 38 -19.03 11.20 10.44
C LEU A 38 -19.83 10.75 11.67
N ALA A 39 -20.93 10.01 11.46
CA ALA A 39 -21.75 9.50 12.57
C ALA A 39 -21.01 8.44 13.40
N GLU A 40 -20.21 7.58 12.76
CA GLU A 40 -19.42 6.59 13.49
C GLU A 40 -18.29 7.26 14.29
N LEU A 41 -17.63 8.26 13.69
CA LEU A 41 -16.60 9.03 14.37
C LEU A 41 -17.18 9.86 15.53
N ALA A 42 -18.35 10.48 15.36
CA ALA A 42 -19.04 11.17 16.45
C ALA A 42 -19.36 10.21 17.61
N ARG A 43 -19.83 9.01 17.30
CA ARG A 43 -20.12 7.98 18.30
C ARG A 43 -18.84 7.47 19.00
N VAL A 44 -17.75 7.28 18.27
CA VAL A 44 -16.51 6.72 18.82
C VAL A 44 -15.68 7.76 19.58
N CYS A 45 -15.46 8.93 18.99
CA CYS A 45 -14.62 9.98 19.56
C CYS A 45 -15.35 10.79 20.63
N LEU A 46 -16.65 11.07 20.42
CA LEU A 46 -17.41 12.01 21.24
C LEU A 46 -18.55 11.35 22.05
N ASN A 47 -18.78 10.04 21.86
CA ASN A 47 -19.93 9.31 22.43
C ASN A 47 -21.28 10.00 22.09
N TYR A 48 -21.38 10.54 20.88
CA TYR A 48 -22.56 11.23 20.37
C TYR A 48 -23.19 10.46 19.21
N ASP A 49 -24.47 10.09 19.34
CA ASP A 49 -25.22 9.45 18.27
C ASP A 49 -25.82 10.52 17.36
N LEU A 50 -25.32 10.57 16.12
CA LEU A 50 -25.76 11.52 15.11
C LEU A 50 -27.00 10.99 14.37
N ASP A 51 -28.15 11.61 14.63
CA ASP A 51 -29.41 11.29 13.96
C ASP A 51 -29.37 11.73 12.48
N LYS A 52 -29.29 10.74 11.58
CA LYS A 52 -29.37 10.95 10.13
C LYS A 52 -30.82 10.85 9.65
N LEU A 53 -31.65 11.83 10.01
CA LEU A 53 -33.04 11.89 9.56
C LEU A 53 -33.09 12.06 8.03
N SER A 54 -33.53 11.00 7.34
CA SER A 54 -33.61 10.95 5.88
C SER A 54 -34.51 12.03 5.30
N GLY A 55 -35.59 12.40 6.01
CA GLY A 55 -36.52 13.45 5.61
C GLY A 55 -35.88 14.84 5.54
N ILE A 56 -34.97 15.18 6.45
CA ILE A 56 -34.25 16.46 6.42
C ILE A 56 -33.12 16.43 5.40
N ARG A 57 -32.38 15.31 5.32
CA ARG A 57 -31.31 15.16 4.33
C ARG A 57 -31.80 15.35 2.90
N CYS A 58 -33.00 14.84 2.58
CA CYS A 58 -33.63 14.96 1.26
C CYS A 58 -34.62 16.13 1.16
N SER A 59 -34.59 17.08 2.09
CA SER A 59 -35.45 18.27 2.06
C SER A 59 -34.98 19.31 1.02
N ASN A 60 -35.77 20.36 0.79
CA ASN A 60 -35.43 21.40 -0.16
C ASN A 60 -34.33 22.33 0.40
N TRP A 61 -33.08 22.10 -0.03
CA TRP A 61 -31.91 22.91 0.35
C TRP A 61 -31.71 24.16 -0.53
N ASP A 62 -32.53 24.35 -1.58
CA ASP A 62 -32.57 25.56 -2.40
C ASP A 62 -33.66 26.54 -1.91
N SER A 63 -34.28 26.29 -0.75
CA SER A 63 -35.27 27.19 -0.14
C SER A 63 -34.63 28.52 0.28
N HIS A 64 -35.38 29.61 0.14
CA HIS A 64 -34.97 30.93 0.64
C HIS A 64 -35.01 31.04 2.17
N ASP A 65 -35.88 30.26 2.81
CA ASP A 65 -36.01 30.18 4.25
C ASP A 65 -35.80 28.73 4.72
N PHE A 66 -34.84 28.51 5.62
CA PHE A 66 -34.56 27.18 6.19
C PHE A 66 -35.31 26.98 7.49
N THR A 67 -35.85 25.77 7.70
CA THR A 67 -36.45 25.44 9.00
C THR A 67 -35.37 25.32 10.08
N PRO A 68 -35.71 25.53 11.37
CA PRO A 68 -34.77 25.33 12.47
C PRO A 68 -34.11 23.95 12.47
N GLU A 69 -34.83 22.91 12.03
CA GLU A 69 -34.33 21.54 11.91
C GLU A 69 -33.31 21.40 10.77
N GLN A 70 -33.51 22.07 9.63
CA GLN A 70 -32.53 22.12 8.52
C GLN A 70 -31.26 22.85 8.96
N VAL A 71 -31.41 24.02 9.59
CA VAL A 71 -30.27 24.80 10.13
C VAL A 71 -29.49 23.96 11.13
N ARG A 72 -30.18 23.29 12.06
CA ARG A 72 -29.56 22.42 13.06
C ARG A 72 -28.84 21.23 12.41
N TYR A 73 -29.47 20.58 11.43
CA TYR A 73 -28.88 19.44 10.71
C TYR A 73 -27.58 19.84 9.99
N ALA A 74 -27.61 20.93 9.22
CA ALA A 74 -26.43 21.42 8.50
C ALA A 74 -25.31 21.89 9.44
N ALA A 75 -25.66 22.60 10.52
CA ALA A 75 -24.70 23.05 11.51
C ALA A 75 -24.04 21.87 12.26
N MET A 76 -24.80 20.81 12.55
CA MET A 76 -24.30 19.65 13.29
C MET A 76 -23.17 18.93 12.56
N ASP A 77 -23.26 18.77 11.23
CA ASP A 77 -22.21 18.10 10.45
C ASP A 77 -20.87 18.86 10.52
N ALA A 78 -20.91 20.19 10.47
CA ALA A 78 -19.72 21.03 10.60
C ALA A 78 -19.17 21.04 12.03
N CYS A 79 -20.03 21.22 13.03
CA CYS A 79 -19.67 21.26 14.45
C CYS A 79 -19.06 19.94 14.92
N LEU A 80 -19.65 18.80 14.54
CA LEU A 80 -19.11 17.48 14.88
C LEU A 80 -17.78 17.23 14.17
N GLY A 81 -17.65 17.63 12.90
CA GLY A 81 -16.37 17.52 12.18
C GLY A 81 -15.23 18.22 12.92
N LEU A 82 -15.47 19.44 13.40
CA LEU A 82 -14.50 20.20 14.18
C LEU A 82 -14.21 19.55 15.54
N ALA A 83 -15.25 19.14 16.27
CA ALA A 83 -15.10 18.52 17.59
C ALA A 83 -14.33 17.19 17.52
N ILE A 84 -14.61 16.35 16.51
CA ILE A 84 -13.89 15.10 16.25
C ILE A 84 -12.41 15.40 15.95
N PHE A 85 -12.15 16.40 15.09
CA PHE A 85 -10.78 16.78 14.75
C PHE A 85 -9.99 17.19 15.99
N TYR A 86 -10.56 18.05 16.84
CA TYR A 86 -9.90 18.46 18.08
C TYR A 86 -9.59 17.27 18.99
N GLU A 87 -10.55 16.39 19.23
CA GLU A 87 -10.36 15.20 20.08
C GLU A 87 -9.27 14.26 19.54
N LEU A 88 -9.22 14.05 18.22
CA LEU A 88 -8.21 13.21 17.59
C LEU A 88 -6.81 13.80 17.70
N VAL A 89 -6.69 15.12 17.55
CA VAL A 89 -5.38 15.80 17.60
C VAL A 89 -4.88 15.89 19.04
N THR A 90 -5.73 16.28 20.00
CA THR A 90 -5.34 16.39 21.42
C THR A 90 -4.99 15.03 22.03
N SER A 91 -5.61 13.94 21.58
CA SER A 91 -5.28 12.59 22.03
C SER A 91 -3.97 12.03 21.46
N LYS A 92 -3.43 12.62 20.38
CA LYS A 92 -2.20 12.18 19.71
C LYS A 92 -0.98 13.00 20.10
N LEU A 93 -1.16 14.18 20.69
CA LEU A 93 -0.06 15.03 21.13
C LEU A 93 0.43 14.64 22.54
N PRO A 94 1.75 14.55 22.77
CA PRO A 94 2.30 14.26 24.09
C PRO A 94 2.12 15.47 25.02
N GLY A 95 1.20 15.37 25.97
CA GLY A 95 0.89 16.44 26.93
C GLY A 95 -0.60 16.47 27.22
N GLY A 96 -1.04 15.60 28.12
CA GLY A 96 -2.44 15.49 28.51
C GLY A 96 -2.99 16.80 29.07
N SER A 97 -4.20 17.15 28.64
CA SER A 97 -5.17 18.05 29.28
C SER A 97 -4.64 19.39 29.83
N HIS A 98 -5.05 20.47 29.16
CA HIS A 98 -5.05 21.89 29.61
C HIS A 98 -3.97 22.85 29.08
N GLY A 99 -3.21 22.50 28.04
CA GLY A 99 -2.35 23.44 27.32
C GLY A 99 -2.96 23.99 26.04
N GLU A 100 -2.60 25.22 25.67
CA GLU A 100 -2.84 25.82 24.35
C GLU A 100 -2.39 24.83 23.26
N VAL A 101 -3.26 24.52 22.29
CA VAL A 101 -2.95 23.54 21.25
C VAL A 101 -1.82 24.09 20.38
N ASP A 102 -0.67 23.42 20.37
CA ASP A 102 0.43 23.77 19.48
C ASP A 102 0.04 23.45 18.03
N TRP A 103 -0.45 24.47 17.33
CA TRP A 103 -0.85 24.39 15.93
C TRP A 103 0.27 23.97 14.99
N TRP A 104 1.54 24.12 15.39
CA TRP A 104 2.66 23.60 14.61
C TRP A 104 2.66 22.08 14.60
N SER A 105 2.54 21.45 15.77
CA SER A 105 2.41 20.00 15.90
C SER A 105 1.13 19.46 15.25
N VAL A 106 0.02 20.19 15.33
CA VAL A 106 -1.22 19.85 14.60
C VAL A 106 -0.99 19.87 13.09
N SER A 107 -0.35 20.93 12.58
CA SER A 107 -0.03 21.06 11.17
C SER A 107 0.89 19.93 10.69
N ALA A 108 1.83 19.50 11.52
CA ALA A 108 2.71 18.36 11.23
C ALA A 108 1.91 17.04 11.15
N LEU A 109 0.97 16.81 12.07
CA LEU A 109 0.09 15.63 12.04
C LEU A 109 -0.80 15.57 10.78
N CYS A 110 -1.21 16.73 10.27
CA CYS A 110 -2.06 16.83 9.08
C CYS A 110 -1.28 16.93 7.76
N GLN A 111 0.06 16.92 7.81
CA GLN A 111 0.89 17.11 6.62
C GLN A 111 0.63 16.00 5.58
N GLY A 112 0.40 16.41 4.33
CA GLY A 112 0.07 15.50 3.22
C GLY A 112 -1.37 14.99 3.21
N LEU A 113 -2.19 15.33 4.21
CA LEU A 113 -3.62 15.02 4.27
C LEU A 113 -4.50 16.20 3.84
N VAL A 114 -4.01 17.43 4.01
CA VAL A 114 -4.71 18.66 3.59
C VAL A 114 -4.86 18.69 2.07
N ASP A 115 -6.07 19.00 1.59
CA ASP A 115 -6.46 19.00 0.17
C ASP A 115 -6.29 17.67 -0.58
N ALA A 116 -5.96 16.59 0.13
CA ALA A 116 -5.92 15.26 -0.43
C ALA A 116 -7.35 14.71 -0.55
N LYS A 117 -7.73 14.23 -1.75
CA LYS A 117 -9.02 13.57 -1.93
C LYS A 117 -9.07 12.30 -1.07
N PHE A 118 -10.03 12.23 -0.15
CA PHE A 118 -10.31 11.01 0.58
C PHE A 118 -10.87 9.93 -0.37
N LYS A 119 -10.01 8.99 -0.78
CA LYS A 119 -10.42 7.81 -1.54
C LYS A 119 -10.84 6.74 -0.53
N GLY A 120 -12.14 6.46 -0.43
CA GLY A 120 -12.72 5.49 0.53
C GLY A 120 -12.13 4.06 0.49
N THR A 121 -11.22 3.77 -0.43
CA THR A 121 -10.47 2.52 -0.55
C THR A 121 -9.33 2.38 0.50
N PHE A 122 -8.87 3.48 1.12
CA PHE A 122 -7.72 3.44 2.04
C PHE A 122 -8.06 2.83 3.41
N MET A 123 -9.32 2.93 3.89
CA MET A 123 -9.71 2.41 5.20
C MET A 123 -9.93 0.89 5.26
N SER A 124 -10.20 0.22 4.13
CA SER A 124 -10.30 -1.26 4.12
C SER A 124 -8.96 -1.94 4.43
N HIS A 125 -7.84 -1.23 4.33
CA HIS A 125 -6.50 -1.75 4.62
C HIS A 125 -5.98 -1.40 6.02
N ILE A 126 -6.65 -0.51 6.77
CA ILE A 126 -6.18 -0.03 8.09
C ILE A 126 -6.98 -0.63 9.26
N CYS A 127 -8.25 -0.99 9.09
CA CYS A 127 -9.12 -1.40 10.21
C CYS A 127 -8.99 -2.86 10.69
N ASN A 128 -7.86 -3.53 10.45
CA ASN A 128 -7.61 -4.87 11.04
C ASN A 128 -6.75 -4.86 12.31
N ASP A 129 -6.41 -3.68 12.84
CA ASP A 129 -5.77 -3.57 14.15
C ASP A 129 -6.79 -3.77 15.28
N LYS A 130 -6.63 -4.88 16.01
CA LYS A 130 -7.43 -5.20 17.20
C LYS A 130 -6.82 -4.51 18.42
N ASN A 131 -7.58 -3.69 19.11
CA ASN A 131 -7.22 -3.16 20.44
C ASN A 131 -7.24 -4.31 21.50
N PRO A 132 -6.19 -4.52 22.34
CA PRO A 132 -6.11 -5.63 23.29
C PRO A 132 -7.01 -5.54 24.53
N ASN A 133 -7.77 -4.45 24.75
CA ASN A 133 -8.34 -4.17 26.08
C ASN A 133 -9.86 -3.97 26.16
N ALA A 134 -10.63 -4.74 25.40
CA ALA A 134 -12.07 -4.91 25.66
C ALA A 134 -12.30 -6.12 26.58
N LYS A 135 -12.63 -5.87 27.85
CA LYS A 135 -13.24 -6.86 28.75
C LYS A 135 -14.66 -7.19 28.27
N GLY A 136 -14.73 -7.93 27.17
CA GLY A 136 -15.93 -8.60 26.67
C GLY A 136 -15.50 -10.02 26.31
N LYS A 137 -16.29 -11.02 26.74
CA LYS A 137 -16.01 -12.46 26.58
C LYS A 137 -15.30 -12.76 25.25
N LYS A 138 -14.04 -13.21 25.33
CA LYS A 138 -13.21 -13.61 24.18
C LYS A 138 -13.93 -14.71 23.38
N LYS A 139 -14.69 -14.35 22.35
CA LYS A 139 -14.85 -15.24 21.20
C LYS A 139 -13.52 -15.20 20.45
N LYS A 140 -12.81 -16.35 20.36
CA LYS A 140 -11.67 -16.50 19.45
C LYS A 140 -12.08 -15.92 18.10
N LYS A 141 -11.40 -14.88 17.59
CA LYS A 141 -11.61 -14.48 16.19
C LYS A 141 -11.14 -15.68 15.36
N GLU A 142 -12.09 -16.41 14.83
CA GLU A 142 -11.84 -17.49 13.90
C GLU A 142 -11.09 -16.92 12.69
N VAL A 143 -10.09 -17.65 12.19
CA VAL A 143 -9.37 -17.26 10.98
C VAL A 143 -10.38 -17.29 9.84
N GLN A 144 -10.51 -16.17 9.09
CA GLN A 144 -11.45 -16.10 7.97
C GLN A 144 -11.10 -17.20 6.96
N THR A 145 -12.09 -17.99 6.54
CA THR A 145 -11.85 -19.04 5.55
C THR A 145 -11.70 -18.45 4.15
N LEU A 146 -11.15 -19.23 3.21
CA LEU A 146 -11.00 -18.79 1.83
C LEU A 146 -12.37 -18.46 1.19
N GLU A 147 -13.40 -19.23 1.52
CA GLU A 147 -14.77 -19.05 1.04
C GLU A 147 -15.34 -17.70 1.50
N GLN A 148 -15.17 -17.36 2.79
CA GLN A 148 -15.62 -16.08 3.36
C GLN A 148 -14.95 -14.86 2.73
N LEU A 149 -13.70 -15.00 2.25
CA LEU A 149 -12.99 -13.89 1.60
C LEU A 149 -13.41 -13.68 0.15
N ARG A 150 -13.83 -14.74 -0.55
CA ARG A 150 -14.29 -14.68 -1.94
C ARG A 150 -15.58 -13.89 -2.12
N GLU A 151 -16.41 -13.83 -1.08
CA GLU A 151 -17.64 -13.04 -1.08
C GLU A 151 -17.40 -11.52 -1.06
N LYS A 152 -16.15 -11.07 -0.84
CA LYS A 152 -15.81 -9.65 -0.84
C LYS A 152 -15.74 -9.07 -2.26
N PRO A 153 -16.17 -7.81 -2.46
CA PRO A 153 -16.10 -7.17 -3.77
C PRO A 153 -14.67 -7.11 -4.29
N LEU A 154 -14.52 -7.34 -5.60
CA LEU A 154 -13.23 -7.33 -6.28
C LEU A 154 -12.63 -5.92 -6.31
N SER A 155 -11.36 -5.84 -5.96
CA SER A 155 -10.59 -4.61 -6.07
C SER A 155 -10.32 -4.25 -7.53
N LYS A 156 -10.67 -3.03 -7.92
CA LYS A 156 -10.37 -2.45 -9.25
C LYS A 156 -8.89 -2.10 -9.45
N VAL A 157 -8.03 -2.32 -8.44
CA VAL A 157 -6.59 -2.03 -8.51
C VAL A 157 -5.86 -3.08 -9.36
N TYR A 158 -6.38 -4.30 -9.40
CA TYR A 158 -5.76 -5.41 -10.08
C TYR A 158 -6.18 -5.46 -11.55
N VAL A 159 -5.20 -5.35 -12.45
CA VAL A 159 -5.40 -5.50 -13.89
C VAL A 159 -4.92 -6.89 -14.29
N ALA A 160 -5.84 -7.72 -14.78
CA ALA A 160 -5.52 -9.04 -15.28
C ALA A 160 -4.80 -8.97 -16.64
N ARG A 161 -3.99 -9.98 -16.94
CA ARG A 161 -3.37 -10.07 -18.27
C ARG A 161 -4.42 -10.43 -19.32
N LYS A 162 -4.29 -9.84 -20.50
CA LYS A 162 -5.11 -10.15 -21.68
C LYS A 162 -4.55 -11.32 -22.50
N GLU A 163 -3.23 -11.56 -22.38
CA GLU A 163 -2.50 -12.58 -23.11
C GLU A 163 -1.93 -13.67 -22.18
N PRO A 164 -1.73 -14.90 -22.70
CA PRO A 164 -0.98 -15.97 -22.05
C PRO A 164 0.32 -15.49 -21.38
N LEU A 165 0.64 -16.04 -20.21
CA LEU A 165 1.96 -15.85 -19.59
C LEU A 165 2.99 -16.83 -20.11
N TYR A 166 2.61 -18.09 -20.24
CA TYR A 166 3.49 -19.14 -20.70
C TYR A 166 3.15 -19.51 -22.12
N ASP A 167 4.02 -19.17 -23.07
CA ASP A 167 3.91 -19.65 -24.45
C ASP A 167 4.47 -21.07 -24.59
N ASN A 168 5.25 -21.52 -23.58
CA ASN A 168 5.84 -22.85 -23.50
C ASN A 168 6.69 -23.24 -24.74
N CYS A 169 7.30 -22.27 -25.42
CA CYS A 169 8.22 -22.52 -26.52
C CYS A 169 9.47 -23.26 -26.01
N LYS A 170 9.97 -24.24 -26.76
CA LYS A 170 11.07 -25.11 -26.32
C LYS A 170 12.39 -24.66 -26.92
N LEU A 171 13.41 -24.52 -26.07
CA LEU A 171 14.78 -24.29 -26.50
C LEU A 171 15.58 -25.58 -26.33
N VAL A 172 16.17 -26.09 -27.42
CA VAL A 172 16.94 -27.34 -27.42
C VAL A 172 18.39 -27.11 -27.87
N SER A 173 19.31 -27.96 -27.45
CA SER A 173 20.71 -27.96 -27.90
C SER A 173 20.88 -28.64 -29.28
N PRO A 174 22.06 -28.54 -29.92
CA PRO A 174 22.34 -29.19 -31.20
C PRO A 174 22.11 -30.71 -31.20
N ASP A 175 22.36 -31.37 -30.06
CA ASP A 175 22.12 -32.79 -29.82
C ASP A 175 20.63 -33.16 -29.58
N GLY A 176 19.74 -32.17 -29.49
CA GLY A 176 18.30 -32.35 -29.25
C GLY A 176 17.89 -32.32 -27.78
N THR A 177 18.81 -32.15 -26.84
CA THR A 177 18.49 -32.09 -25.40
C THR A 177 17.68 -30.82 -25.07
N LEU A 178 16.61 -30.96 -24.28
CA LEU A 178 15.77 -29.83 -23.87
C LEU A 178 16.48 -28.97 -22.82
N LEU A 179 16.66 -27.69 -23.12
CA LEU A 179 17.37 -26.75 -22.24
C LEU A 179 16.43 -25.97 -21.33
N CYS A 180 15.30 -25.49 -21.88
CA CYS A 180 14.26 -24.77 -21.13
C CYS A 180 12.98 -24.58 -21.93
N THR A 181 11.88 -24.30 -21.22
CA THR A 181 10.70 -23.63 -21.78
C THR A 181 10.85 -22.11 -21.66
N CYS A 182 10.35 -21.36 -22.64
CA CYS A 182 10.43 -19.91 -22.68
C CYS A 182 9.29 -19.25 -23.45
N ASP A 183 9.18 -17.94 -23.32
CA ASP A 183 8.21 -17.11 -24.03
C ASP A 183 8.59 -17.00 -25.51
N ARG A 184 7.60 -16.80 -26.37
CA ARG A 184 7.75 -16.79 -27.84
C ARG A 184 8.76 -15.75 -28.30
N GLY A 185 8.68 -14.52 -27.76
CA GLY A 185 9.62 -13.46 -28.11
C GLY A 185 11.09 -13.79 -27.76
N LYS A 186 11.33 -14.61 -26.73
CA LYS A 186 12.69 -15.09 -26.41
C LYS A 186 13.15 -16.15 -27.39
N ALA A 187 12.27 -17.09 -27.76
CA ALA A 187 12.58 -18.09 -28.78
C ALA A 187 12.92 -17.43 -30.13
N GLU A 188 12.10 -16.47 -30.57
CA GLU A 188 12.31 -15.68 -31.78
C GLU A 188 13.59 -14.85 -31.71
N TRP A 189 13.99 -14.34 -30.55
CA TRP A 189 15.26 -13.64 -30.38
C TRP A 189 16.47 -14.50 -30.80
N TYR A 190 16.51 -15.79 -30.47
CA TYR A 190 17.60 -16.69 -30.88
C TYR A 190 17.64 -16.87 -32.41
N VAL A 191 16.46 -16.98 -33.04
CA VAL A 191 16.32 -17.09 -34.50
C VAL A 191 16.77 -15.80 -35.17
N ASN A 192 16.28 -14.65 -34.70
CA ASN A 192 16.60 -13.32 -35.26
C ASN A 192 18.07 -12.95 -35.09
N LYS A 193 18.75 -13.49 -34.06
CA LYS A 193 20.19 -13.33 -33.86
C LYS A 193 21.03 -14.34 -34.62
N ASP A 194 20.40 -15.17 -35.45
CA ASP A 194 21.03 -16.22 -36.25
C ASP A 194 21.82 -17.27 -35.43
N ILE A 195 21.54 -17.38 -34.13
CA ILE A 195 22.16 -18.32 -33.20
C ILE A 195 21.23 -19.49 -32.81
N GLY A 196 20.00 -19.48 -33.33
CA GLY A 196 19.04 -20.57 -33.25
C GLY A 196 18.38 -20.82 -34.59
N LYS A 197 17.87 -22.04 -34.79
CA LYS A 197 17.08 -22.44 -35.96
C LYS A 197 15.73 -22.98 -35.51
N ILE A 198 14.66 -22.66 -36.23
CA ILE A 198 13.34 -23.24 -35.97
C ILE A 198 13.37 -24.70 -36.42
N VAL A 199 12.95 -25.60 -35.54
CA VAL A 199 12.78 -27.04 -35.83
C VAL A 199 11.32 -27.37 -36.06
N THR A 200 10.43 -26.78 -35.25
CA THR A 200 8.97 -26.93 -35.34
C THR A 200 8.33 -25.58 -35.07
N GLU A 201 7.28 -25.23 -35.82
CA GLU A 201 6.59 -23.94 -35.68
C GLU A 201 5.47 -23.96 -34.63
N ASP A 202 4.79 -25.11 -34.47
CA ASP A 202 3.73 -25.30 -33.47
C ASP A 202 3.74 -26.74 -32.90
N PRO A 203 4.12 -26.95 -31.61
CA PRO A 203 4.66 -25.95 -30.70
C PRO A 203 6.00 -25.39 -31.20
N LEU A 204 6.28 -24.11 -30.92
CA LEU A 204 7.54 -23.49 -31.37
C LEU A 204 8.74 -24.12 -30.66
N VAL A 205 9.59 -24.80 -31.43
CA VAL A 205 10.85 -25.38 -30.98
C VAL A 205 12.00 -24.72 -31.70
N VAL A 206 12.91 -24.11 -30.94
CA VAL A 206 14.13 -23.48 -31.46
C VAL A 206 15.35 -24.28 -30.98
N GLN A 207 16.16 -24.73 -31.92
CA GLN A 207 17.43 -25.40 -31.64
C GLN A 207 18.58 -24.39 -31.72
N LEU A 208 19.43 -24.38 -30.70
CA LEU A 208 20.67 -23.58 -30.70
C LEU A 208 21.64 -24.10 -31.76
N LYS A 209 22.38 -23.19 -32.40
CA LYS A 209 23.44 -23.53 -33.36
C LYS A 209 24.81 -23.77 -32.72
N PHE A 210 24.90 -23.65 -31.40
CA PHE A 210 26.13 -23.78 -30.63
C PHE A 210 25.90 -24.65 -29.40
N GLU A 211 26.97 -25.25 -28.88
CA GLU A 211 26.89 -26.05 -27.66
C GLU A 211 26.75 -25.18 -26.41
N PRO A 212 25.66 -25.32 -25.63
CA PRO A 212 25.47 -24.54 -24.42
C PRO A 212 26.45 -24.97 -23.33
N ARG A 213 26.94 -24.00 -22.55
CA ARG A 213 27.90 -24.25 -21.45
C ARG A 213 27.32 -25.04 -20.26
N GLY A 214 26.02 -25.32 -20.25
CA GLY A 214 25.37 -26.01 -19.14
C GLY A 214 24.13 -26.75 -19.60
N ILE A 215 24.14 -28.06 -19.36
CA ILE A 215 22.98 -28.94 -19.54
C ILE A 215 22.16 -28.87 -18.24
N PRO A 216 20.81 -28.78 -18.30
CA PRO A 216 19.99 -28.80 -17.10
C PRO A 216 20.19 -30.12 -16.34
N GLY A 217 20.54 -30.01 -15.06
CA GLY A 217 20.57 -31.15 -14.15
C GLY A 217 19.18 -31.54 -13.64
N PRO A 218 19.07 -32.61 -12.84
CA PRO A 218 17.81 -33.05 -12.23
C PRO A 218 17.14 -31.96 -11.37
N ASP A 219 17.94 -31.09 -10.76
CA ASP A 219 17.49 -29.94 -9.96
C ASP A 219 16.72 -28.87 -10.77
N ARG A 220 16.71 -29.01 -12.11
CA ARG A 220 16.07 -28.06 -13.03
C ARG A 220 14.84 -28.60 -13.74
N GLU A 221 14.41 -29.81 -13.47
CA GLU A 221 13.24 -30.44 -14.11
C GLU A 221 11.98 -29.57 -14.00
N TYR A 222 11.78 -28.90 -12.85
CA TYR A 222 10.70 -27.93 -12.66
C TYR A 222 10.68 -26.80 -13.73
N TYR A 223 11.85 -26.39 -14.22
CA TYR A 223 11.97 -25.32 -15.22
C TYR A 223 11.84 -25.82 -16.65
N LEU A 224 11.91 -27.13 -16.87
CA LEU A 224 11.73 -27.77 -18.18
C LEU A 224 10.27 -28.09 -18.48
N GLN A 225 9.44 -28.26 -17.44
CA GLN A 225 8.03 -28.55 -17.62
C GLN A 225 7.28 -27.38 -18.28
N GLU A 226 6.28 -27.73 -19.09
CA GLU A 226 5.27 -26.81 -19.60
C GLU A 226 4.40 -26.32 -18.44
N LYS A 227 4.05 -25.03 -18.45
CA LYS A 227 3.29 -24.39 -17.37
C LYS A 227 1.92 -23.96 -17.89
N SER A 228 0.90 -24.26 -17.11
CA SER A 228 -0.48 -23.91 -17.43
C SER A 228 -0.77 -22.44 -17.13
N ASN A 229 -1.45 -21.77 -18.06
CA ASN A 229 -1.94 -20.40 -17.92
C ASN A 229 -3.27 -20.36 -17.14
N MET A 230 -3.23 -20.72 -15.85
CA MET A 230 -4.42 -20.75 -15.00
C MET A 230 -4.11 -20.37 -13.56
N CYS A 231 -5.14 -19.98 -12.82
CA CYS A 231 -5.06 -19.78 -11.38
C CYS A 231 -4.77 -21.10 -10.67
N VAL A 232 -3.63 -21.20 -9.98
CA VAL A 232 -3.22 -22.42 -9.26
C VAL A 232 -4.18 -22.80 -8.12
N VAL A 233 -5.02 -21.87 -7.67
CA VAL A 233 -5.98 -22.10 -6.59
C VAL A 233 -7.31 -22.66 -7.10
N CYS A 234 -7.97 -21.91 -7.99
CA CYS A 234 -9.32 -22.24 -8.43
C CYS A 234 -9.40 -22.85 -9.83
N GLY A 235 -8.34 -22.78 -10.64
CA GLY A 235 -8.30 -23.30 -12.02
C GLY A 235 -8.81 -22.32 -13.09
N ARG A 236 -9.20 -21.10 -12.70
CA ARG A 236 -9.72 -20.09 -13.62
C ARG A 236 -8.65 -19.66 -14.66
N THR A 237 -9.03 -19.60 -15.94
CA THR A 237 -8.14 -19.36 -17.09
C THR A 237 -8.37 -18.01 -17.79
N ASP A 238 -9.45 -17.29 -17.49
CA ASP A 238 -9.84 -16.05 -18.17
C ASP A 238 -9.03 -14.82 -17.72
N SER A 239 -8.52 -14.82 -16.49
CA SER A 239 -7.99 -13.64 -15.81
C SER A 239 -7.05 -14.05 -14.69
N TYR A 240 -5.75 -13.82 -14.86
CA TYR A 240 -4.72 -14.14 -13.87
C TYR A 240 -3.58 -13.10 -13.81
N ILE A 241 -2.93 -13.08 -12.65
CA ILE A 241 -1.86 -12.16 -12.25
C ILE A 241 -0.75 -12.98 -11.59
N ARG A 242 0.49 -12.54 -11.75
CA ARG A 242 1.65 -13.16 -11.07
C ARG A 242 1.61 -12.85 -9.58
N LYS A 243 1.64 -13.90 -8.77
CA LYS A 243 1.82 -13.85 -7.32
C LYS A 243 3.24 -14.31 -6.97
N ASN A 244 4.00 -13.43 -6.33
CA ASN A 244 5.24 -13.82 -5.69
C ASN A 244 4.90 -14.43 -4.33
N ILE A 245 5.29 -15.68 -4.09
CA ILE A 245 5.05 -16.40 -2.83
C ILE A 245 5.78 -15.71 -1.69
N VAL A 246 7.07 -15.41 -1.89
CA VAL A 246 7.82 -14.48 -1.04
C VAL A 246 7.58 -13.06 -1.58
N PRO A 247 6.97 -12.15 -0.79
CA PRO A 247 6.70 -10.79 -1.25
C PRO A 247 7.97 -10.05 -1.72
N HIS A 248 7.80 -9.20 -2.73
CA HIS A 248 8.91 -8.42 -3.31
C HIS A 248 9.58 -7.50 -2.26
N GLU A 249 8.82 -7.03 -1.27
CA GLU A 249 9.35 -6.22 -0.16
C GLU A 249 10.49 -6.91 0.58
N TYR A 250 10.49 -8.24 0.66
CA TYR A 250 11.57 -9.02 1.27
C TYR A 250 12.56 -9.49 0.20
N ARG A 251 12.05 -10.05 -0.91
CA ARG A 251 12.89 -10.67 -1.96
C ARG A 251 13.96 -9.72 -2.51
N ARG A 252 13.66 -8.42 -2.59
CA ARG A 252 14.61 -7.39 -3.05
C ARG A 252 15.89 -7.31 -2.20
N HIS A 253 15.82 -7.67 -0.91
CA HIS A 253 16.93 -7.61 0.05
C HIS A 253 17.71 -8.93 0.15
N PHE A 254 17.32 -9.98 -0.59
CA PHE A 254 18.06 -11.24 -0.57
C PHE A 254 19.44 -11.10 -1.23
N PRO A 255 20.40 -11.97 -0.93
CA PRO A 255 21.64 -12.05 -1.69
C PRO A 255 21.41 -12.39 -3.16
N ASP A 256 22.22 -11.84 -4.07
CA ASP A 256 21.99 -11.99 -5.51
C ASP A 256 22.09 -13.43 -6.01
N TYR A 257 22.90 -14.27 -5.35
CA TYR A 257 22.98 -15.70 -5.69
C TYR A 257 21.67 -16.46 -5.43
N LEU A 258 20.79 -15.94 -4.55
CA LEU A 258 19.46 -16.48 -4.31
C LEU A 258 18.39 -15.90 -5.23
N LYS A 259 18.59 -14.69 -5.77
CA LYS A 259 17.64 -14.02 -6.68
C LYS A 259 17.65 -14.61 -8.10
N LYS A 260 18.78 -15.17 -8.53
CA LYS A 260 18.94 -15.71 -9.90
C LYS A 260 17.99 -16.90 -10.15
N HIS A 261 17.24 -16.84 -11.25
CA HIS A 261 16.40 -17.95 -11.75
C HIS A 261 15.38 -18.49 -10.72
N SER A 262 14.60 -17.58 -10.14
CA SER A 262 13.66 -17.81 -9.03
C SER A 262 12.19 -17.86 -9.48
N SER A 263 11.87 -18.42 -10.66
CA SER A 263 10.46 -18.54 -11.08
C SER A 263 9.65 -19.56 -10.26
N HIS A 264 10.32 -20.37 -9.43
CA HIS A 264 9.67 -21.34 -8.55
C HIS A 264 8.65 -20.70 -7.60
N ASP A 265 8.99 -19.52 -7.05
CA ASP A 265 8.13 -18.79 -6.13
C ASP A 265 7.21 -17.78 -6.84
N ILE A 266 7.00 -17.94 -8.15
CA ILE A 266 6.11 -17.10 -8.95
C ILE A 266 4.98 -17.97 -9.50
N LEU A 267 3.78 -17.79 -8.96
CA LEU A 267 2.59 -18.55 -9.38
C LEU A 267 1.56 -17.63 -10.04
N LEU A 268 0.57 -18.22 -10.71
CA LEU A 268 -0.56 -17.49 -11.30
C LEU A 268 -1.79 -17.59 -10.40
N LEU A 269 -2.42 -16.45 -10.12
CA LEU A 269 -3.70 -16.37 -9.39
C LEU A 269 -4.69 -15.50 -10.15
N CYS A 270 -5.97 -15.84 -10.13
CA CYS A 270 -7.01 -14.90 -10.56
C CYS A 270 -7.13 -13.71 -9.59
N VAL A 271 -7.75 -12.62 -10.03
CA VAL A 271 -7.90 -11.38 -9.23
C VAL A 271 -8.49 -11.66 -7.84
N GLU A 272 -9.51 -12.51 -7.78
CA GLU A 272 -10.21 -12.89 -6.56
C GLU A 272 -9.32 -13.67 -5.58
N CYS A 273 -8.63 -14.72 -6.08
CA CYS A 273 -7.70 -15.50 -5.26
C CYS A 273 -6.47 -14.67 -4.86
N HIS A 274 -6.02 -13.75 -5.72
CA HIS A 274 -4.94 -12.83 -5.39
C HIS A 274 -5.32 -11.87 -4.25
N GLN A 275 -6.54 -11.34 -4.25
CA GLN A 275 -7.06 -10.51 -3.14
C GLN A 275 -7.19 -11.29 -1.83
N CYS A 276 -7.65 -12.54 -1.88
CA CYS A 276 -7.68 -13.43 -0.72
C CYS A 276 -6.26 -13.68 -0.19
N SER A 277 -5.33 -14.06 -1.08
CA SER A 277 -3.93 -14.30 -0.74
C SER A 277 -3.29 -13.05 -0.13
N TRP A 278 -3.54 -11.86 -0.65
CA TRP A 278 -3.05 -10.61 -0.05
C TRP A 278 -3.53 -10.42 1.39
N THR A 279 -4.78 -10.76 1.66
CA THR A 279 -5.36 -10.66 3.01
C THR A 279 -4.65 -11.61 3.97
N PHE A 280 -4.41 -12.86 3.55
CA PHE A 280 -3.65 -13.83 4.35
C PHE A 280 -2.19 -13.44 4.50
N ASP A 281 -1.51 -13.03 3.42
CA ASP A 281 -0.14 -12.54 3.45
C ASP A 281 0.01 -11.42 4.48
N SER A 282 -0.96 -10.49 4.53
CA SER A 282 -0.95 -9.40 5.51
C SER A 282 -0.90 -9.93 6.94
N THR A 283 -1.60 -11.03 7.25
CA THR A 283 -1.52 -11.65 8.59
C THR A 283 -0.13 -12.18 8.92
N LEU A 284 0.58 -12.77 7.93
CA LEU A 284 1.96 -13.22 8.13
C LEU A 284 2.91 -12.02 8.24
N ARG A 285 2.72 -10.97 7.45
CA ARG A 285 3.51 -9.73 7.52
C ARG A 285 3.45 -9.12 8.93
N TYR A 286 2.27 -9.00 9.52
CA TYR A 286 2.13 -8.48 10.89
C TYR A 286 2.80 -9.37 11.94
N LYS A 287 2.74 -10.70 11.79
CA LYS A 287 3.50 -11.60 12.67
C LYS A 287 5.01 -11.39 12.55
N LEU A 288 5.53 -11.24 11.32
CA LEU A 288 6.94 -10.92 11.11
C LEU A 288 7.30 -9.54 11.70
N ALA A 289 6.37 -8.58 11.66
CA ALA A 289 6.58 -7.27 12.26
C ALA A 289 6.77 -7.36 13.79
N GLU A 290 5.98 -8.18 14.47
CA GLU A 290 6.11 -8.44 15.91
C GLU A 290 7.39 -9.22 16.21
N GLU A 291 7.64 -10.34 15.50
CA GLU A 291 8.76 -11.25 15.76
C GLU A 291 10.15 -10.63 15.54
N TYR A 292 10.27 -9.74 14.55
CA TYR A 292 11.53 -9.08 14.20
C TYR A 292 11.59 -7.62 14.66
N GLU A 293 10.63 -7.19 15.50
CA GLU A 293 10.48 -5.81 15.96
C GLU A 293 10.53 -4.79 14.81
N ALA A 294 9.93 -5.14 13.67
CA ALA A 294 9.99 -4.41 12.42
C ALA A 294 8.61 -3.84 12.08
N PRO A 295 8.22 -2.66 12.59
CA PRO A 295 6.87 -2.13 12.37
C PRO A 295 6.58 -1.86 10.89
N ILE A 296 5.38 -2.23 10.45
CA ILE A 296 4.87 -1.99 9.10
C ILE A 296 4.32 -0.54 9.04
N ASN A 297 4.60 0.17 7.94
CA ASN A 297 4.09 1.53 7.69
C ASN A 297 4.42 2.56 8.78
N ASN A 298 5.65 2.56 9.28
CA ASN A 298 6.08 3.63 10.16
C ASN A 298 6.21 4.91 9.32
N LEU A 299 5.25 5.83 9.43
CA LEU A 299 5.18 7.08 8.65
C LEU A 299 6.43 7.96 8.85
N SER A 300 7.09 7.83 10.00
CA SER A 300 8.37 8.48 10.32
C SER A 300 9.59 7.80 9.67
N ASN A 301 9.42 6.62 9.07
CA ASN A 301 10.48 5.75 8.56
C ASN A 301 10.39 5.60 7.03
N ALA A 302 9.92 6.64 6.34
CA ALA A 302 10.05 6.74 4.89
C ALA A 302 11.49 7.18 4.53
N PRO A 303 12.12 6.63 3.47
CA PRO A 303 13.48 7.01 3.06
C PRO A 303 13.61 8.49 2.70
N THR A 304 12.51 9.10 2.27
CA THR A 304 12.42 10.50 1.91
C THR A 304 11.24 11.14 2.61
N LYS A 305 11.43 12.36 3.11
CA LYS A 305 10.35 13.23 3.60
C LYS A 305 10.15 14.40 2.64
N GLU A 306 8.98 15.00 2.67
CA GLU A 306 8.72 16.23 1.91
C GLU A 306 9.33 17.42 2.64
N ASP A 307 10.14 18.21 1.94
CA ASP A 307 10.63 19.50 2.40
C ASP A 307 9.47 20.52 2.33
N PRO A 308 8.98 21.00 3.49
CA PRO A 308 7.83 21.89 3.53
C PRO A 308 8.08 23.22 2.81
N VAL A 309 9.33 23.68 2.75
CA VAL A 309 9.70 24.92 2.04
C VAL A 309 9.59 24.70 0.54
N LYS A 310 10.20 23.63 0.01
CA LYS A 310 10.11 23.29 -1.42
C LYS A 310 8.68 22.97 -1.84
N ALA A 311 7.91 22.26 -1.00
CA ALA A 311 6.52 21.96 -1.25
C ALA A 311 5.66 23.23 -1.37
N LYS A 312 5.88 24.20 -0.47
CA LYS A 312 5.21 25.50 -0.50
C LYS A 312 5.59 26.31 -1.73
N VAL A 313 6.85 26.30 -2.14
CA VAL A 313 7.32 26.98 -3.36
C VAL A 313 6.67 26.36 -4.61
N LYS A 314 6.67 25.03 -4.70
CA LYS A 314 6.04 24.27 -5.80
C LYS A 314 4.54 24.53 -5.90
N SER A 315 3.82 24.51 -4.79
CA SER A 315 2.38 24.77 -4.77
C SER A 315 2.08 26.22 -5.15
N SER A 316 2.90 27.17 -4.68
CA SER A 316 2.77 28.59 -5.03
C SER A 316 2.98 28.84 -6.51
N ALA A 317 4.02 28.23 -7.11
CA ALA A 317 4.28 28.35 -8.54
C ALA A 317 3.15 27.75 -9.39
N LYS A 318 2.63 26.58 -9.02
CA LYS A 318 1.48 25.96 -9.70
C LYS A 318 0.22 26.82 -9.63
N ALA A 319 -0.06 27.43 -8.48
CA ALA A 319 -1.21 28.31 -8.31
C ALA A 319 -1.09 29.58 -9.19
N LEU A 320 0.09 30.19 -9.26
CA LEU A 320 0.37 31.35 -10.12
C LEU A 320 0.28 30.99 -11.62
N LEU A 321 0.77 29.83 -12.03
CA LEU A 321 0.64 29.34 -13.41
C LEU A 321 -0.83 29.11 -13.80
N ARG A 322 -1.63 28.49 -12.91
CA ARG A 322 -3.07 28.31 -13.13
C ARG A 322 -3.83 29.63 -13.18
N HIS A 323 -3.43 30.59 -12.35
CA HIS A 323 -4.02 31.92 -12.35
C HIS A 323 -3.82 32.65 -13.68
N LYS A 324 -2.64 32.54 -14.31
CA LYS A 324 -2.40 33.13 -15.66
C LYS A 324 -3.40 32.63 -16.72
N ILE A 325 -3.96 31.44 -16.53
CA ILE A 325 -4.94 30.84 -17.45
C ILE A 325 -6.37 31.21 -17.04
N ASN A 326 -6.68 31.16 -15.73
CA ASN A 326 -8.06 31.17 -15.24
C ASN A 326 -8.50 32.48 -14.56
N GLY A 327 -7.59 33.42 -14.28
CA GLY A 327 -7.91 34.75 -13.71
C GLY A 327 -8.48 34.80 -12.29
N ASN A 328 -8.71 33.66 -11.63
CA ASN A 328 -9.50 33.57 -10.39
C ASN A 328 -8.69 33.65 -9.07
N LEU A 329 -7.61 34.43 -9.01
CA LEU A 329 -6.77 34.51 -7.80
C LEU A 329 -6.85 35.92 -7.17
N PRO A 330 -7.28 36.05 -5.91
CA PRO A 330 -7.30 37.34 -5.22
C PRO A 330 -5.92 38.00 -5.20
N VAL A 331 -5.88 39.33 -5.37
CA VAL A 331 -4.64 40.12 -5.48
C VAL A 331 -3.71 39.90 -4.28
N GLN A 332 -4.27 39.88 -3.07
CA GLN A 332 -3.50 39.63 -1.85
C GLN A 332 -2.84 38.24 -1.86
N ARG A 333 -3.61 37.22 -2.23
CA ARG A 333 -3.11 35.85 -2.31
C ARG A 333 -2.04 35.69 -3.39
N ARG A 334 -2.18 36.39 -4.51
CA ARG A 334 -1.17 36.43 -5.58
C ARG A 334 0.18 36.96 -5.06
N TYR A 335 0.15 38.08 -4.32
CA TYR A 335 1.36 38.69 -3.77
C TYR A 335 2.09 37.76 -2.78
N GLU A 336 1.36 37.07 -1.91
CA GLU A 336 1.92 36.09 -0.97
C GLU A 336 2.65 34.93 -1.68
N LEU A 337 2.04 34.41 -2.75
CA LEU A 337 2.59 33.30 -3.53
C LEU A 337 3.80 33.76 -4.35
N GLU A 338 3.75 34.96 -4.93
CA GLU A 338 4.89 35.56 -5.62
C GLU A 338 6.07 35.76 -4.66
N ASN A 339 5.84 36.30 -3.46
CA ASN A 339 6.89 36.45 -2.44
C ASN A 339 7.50 35.13 -1.99
N THR A 340 6.69 34.07 -1.91
CA THR A 340 7.19 32.72 -1.60
C THR A 340 8.16 32.22 -2.67
N VAL A 341 7.87 32.47 -3.95
CA VAL A 341 8.76 32.09 -5.07
C VAL A 341 10.00 33.00 -5.10
N LYS A 342 9.85 34.32 -4.95
CA LYS A 342 10.96 35.29 -4.89
C LYS A 342 11.99 34.93 -3.83
N LYS A 343 11.52 34.61 -2.62
CA LYS A 343 12.38 34.24 -1.49
C LYS A 343 13.16 32.96 -1.75
N HIS A 344 12.64 32.04 -2.56
CA HIS A 344 13.33 30.78 -2.87
C HIS A 344 14.44 30.95 -3.91
N PHE A 345 14.22 31.80 -4.91
CA PHE A 345 15.21 32.07 -5.97
C PHE A 345 16.09 33.30 -5.72
N ASP A 346 15.94 33.95 -4.55
CA ASP A 346 16.59 35.21 -4.21
C ASP A 346 16.42 36.29 -5.31
N ALA A 347 15.21 36.38 -5.84
CA ALA A 347 14.91 37.20 -7.01
C ALA A 347 13.93 38.33 -6.70
N SER A 348 14.14 39.49 -7.31
CA SER A 348 13.27 40.67 -7.12
C SER A 348 11.95 40.56 -7.91
N ILE A 349 11.96 39.83 -9.03
CA ILE A 349 10.83 39.65 -9.95
C ILE A 349 10.62 38.16 -10.21
N VAL A 350 9.37 37.74 -10.33
CA VAL A 350 9.01 36.37 -10.72
C VAL A 350 8.70 36.34 -12.20
N ASP A 351 9.54 35.66 -12.97
CA ASP A 351 9.29 35.39 -14.39
C ASP A 351 8.58 34.05 -14.62
N GLN A 352 8.28 33.75 -15.88
CA GLN A 352 7.57 32.52 -16.25
C GLN A 352 8.45 31.27 -16.15
N GLU A 353 9.75 31.40 -16.40
CA GLU A 353 10.69 30.28 -16.38
C GLU A 353 10.90 29.79 -14.95
N MET A 354 11.04 30.72 -14.00
CA MET A 354 11.12 30.49 -12.57
C MET A 354 9.88 29.78 -12.03
N LEU A 355 8.68 30.19 -12.48
CA LEU A 355 7.43 29.51 -12.12
C LEU A 355 7.39 28.08 -12.64
N GLN A 356 7.83 27.86 -13.89
CA GLN A 356 7.84 26.53 -14.48
C GLN A 356 8.87 25.63 -13.78
N SER A 357 10.04 26.17 -13.44
CA SER A 357 11.09 25.51 -12.68
C SER A 357 10.61 25.11 -11.28
N ALA A 358 10.06 26.05 -10.51
CA ALA A 358 9.49 25.75 -9.19
C ALA A 358 8.33 24.76 -9.23
N ALA A 359 7.45 24.85 -10.23
CA ALA A 359 6.33 23.90 -10.36
C ALA A 359 6.79 22.45 -10.59
N ASN A 360 7.98 22.27 -11.18
CA ASN A 360 8.58 20.98 -11.52
C ASN A 360 9.61 20.49 -10.50
N MET A 361 9.96 21.29 -9.48
CA MET A 361 11.01 20.94 -8.52
C MET A 361 10.69 19.63 -7.76
N ASP A 362 11.73 18.87 -7.40
CA ASP A 362 11.59 17.77 -6.45
C ASP A 362 11.52 18.32 -5.02
N THR A 363 10.45 17.95 -4.32
CA THR A 363 10.18 18.38 -2.94
C THR A 363 10.68 17.35 -1.94
N ARG A 364 11.15 16.19 -2.39
CA ARG A 364 11.63 15.12 -1.52
C ARG A 364 13.07 15.39 -1.09
N VAL A 365 13.31 15.22 0.21
CA VAL A 365 14.64 15.26 0.81
C VAL A 365 14.88 13.96 1.58
N SER A 366 16.14 13.56 1.72
CA SER A 366 16.51 12.39 2.53
C SER A 366 16.02 12.58 3.97
N ASN A 367 15.45 11.52 4.54
CA ASN A 367 15.03 11.52 5.92
C ASN A 367 16.18 11.02 6.80
N GLU A 368 16.82 11.90 7.55
CA GLU A 368 17.94 11.54 8.45
C GLU A 368 17.53 10.59 9.59
N LEU A 369 16.24 10.53 9.92
CA LEU A 369 15.68 9.61 10.92
C LEU A 369 15.34 8.23 10.32
N PHE A 370 15.56 8.04 9.02
CA PHE A 370 15.33 6.76 8.36
C PHE A 370 16.50 5.82 8.64
N GLU A 371 16.22 4.76 9.40
CA GLU A 371 17.21 3.72 9.66
C GLU A 371 17.12 2.60 8.61
N MET A 372 15.94 1.99 8.48
CA MET A 372 15.74 0.81 7.64
C MET A 372 14.25 0.53 7.41
N THR A 373 13.95 -0.10 6.28
CA THR A 373 12.57 -0.55 5.98
C THR A 373 12.20 -1.82 6.75
N HIS A 374 10.90 -2.10 6.89
CA HIS A 374 10.41 -3.37 7.44
C HIS A 374 11.04 -4.59 6.74
N GLY A 375 11.00 -4.61 5.41
CA GLY A 375 11.54 -5.72 4.62
C GLY A 375 13.03 -5.91 4.83
N GLU A 376 13.78 -4.82 4.91
CA GLU A 376 15.21 -4.83 5.18
C GLU A 376 15.55 -5.34 6.59
N LYS A 377 14.82 -4.89 7.62
CA LYS A 377 15.03 -5.34 9.00
C LYS A 377 14.74 -6.83 9.16
N VAL A 378 13.61 -7.31 8.61
CA VAL A 378 13.24 -8.73 8.63
C VAL A 378 14.28 -9.58 7.90
N VAL A 379 14.68 -9.20 6.69
CA VAL A 379 15.66 -9.96 5.91
C VAL A 379 17.06 -9.89 6.52
N GLY A 380 17.43 -8.74 7.09
CA GLY A 380 18.69 -8.57 7.81
C GLY A 380 18.79 -9.49 9.01
N ALA A 381 17.73 -9.60 9.82
CA ALA A 381 17.66 -10.56 10.92
C ALA A 381 17.70 -12.01 10.41
N THR A 382 16.91 -12.33 9.38
CA THR A 382 16.90 -13.66 8.72
C THR A 382 18.29 -14.08 8.24
N SER A 383 19.11 -13.14 7.76
CA SER A 383 20.45 -13.43 7.22
C SER A 383 21.47 -13.88 8.27
N ARG A 384 21.22 -13.56 9.55
CA ARG A 384 22.10 -13.91 10.68
C ARG A 384 22.08 -15.40 11.01
N GLU A 385 20.97 -16.07 10.72
CA GLU A 385 20.85 -17.52 10.87
C GLU A 385 21.48 -18.24 9.67
N ALA A 386 22.10 -19.40 9.90
CA ALA A 386 22.77 -20.19 8.86
C ALA A 386 21.80 -20.61 7.75
N ASP A 387 20.61 -21.08 8.13
CA ASP A 387 19.52 -21.57 7.29
C ASP A 387 18.33 -20.59 7.22
N GLY A 388 18.52 -19.34 7.65
CA GLY A 388 17.43 -18.38 7.79
C GLY A 388 16.67 -18.12 6.50
N PHE A 389 17.36 -17.98 5.35
CA PHE A 389 16.70 -17.78 4.05
C PHE A 389 15.84 -18.97 3.63
N ALA A 390 16.34 -20.19 3.79
CA ALA A 390 15.59 -21.41 3.48
C ALA A 390 14.36 -21.54 4.40
N LYS A 391 14.51 -21.29 5.71
CA LYS A 391 13.39 -21.23 6.66
C LYS A 391 12.37 -20.15 6.27
N PHE A 392 12.82 -18.98 5.84
CA PHE A 392 11.95 -17.88 5.46
C PHE A 392 11.17 -18.18 4.18
N GLU A 393 11.82 -18.70 3.14
CA GLU A 393 11.17 -19.18 1.91
C GLU A 393 10.15 -20.28 2.25
N ARG A 394 10.56 -21.29 3.04
CA ARG A 394 9.70 -22.38 3.51
C ARG A 394 8.45 -21.85 4.21
N ARG A 395 8.60 -20.87 5.11
CA ARG A 395 7.51 -20.29 5.87
C ARG A 395 6.46 -19.64 4.97
N TRP A 396 6.89 -18.88 3.97
CA TRP A 396 5.99 -18.27 2.97
C TRP A 396 5.31 -19.32 2.09
N ARG A 397 6.05 -20.35 1.66
CA ARG A 397 5.53 -21.47 0.86
C ARG A 397 4.45 -22.26 1.63
N VAL A 398 4.72 -22.63 2.89
CA VAL A 398 3.76 -23.30 3.78
C VAL A 398 2.56 -22.40 4.10
N HIS A 399 2.78 -21.10 4.30
CA HIS A 399 1.69 -20.16 4.51
C HIS A 399 0.74 -20.10 3.32
N PHE A 400 1.28 -20.03 2.10
CA PHE A 400 0.47 -20.06 0.89
C PHE A 400 -0.35 -21.36 0.77
N LEU A 401 0.29 -22.53 0.93
CA LEU A 401 -0.41 -23.81 0.85
C LEU A 401 -1.53 -23.93 1.89
N SER A 402 -1.24 -23.56 3.15
CA SER A 402 -2.20 -23.72 4.25
C SER A 402 -3.38 -22.75 4.18
N THR A 403 -3.16 -21.53 3.66
CA THR A 403 -4.22 -20.51 3.58
C THR A 403 -5.01 -20.53 2.28
N MET A 404 -4.34 -20.79 1.15
CA MET A 404 -4.96 -20.73 -0.17
C MET A 404 -5.42 -22.09 -0.69
N GLN A 405 -4.95 -23.20 -0.11
CA GLN A 405 -5.32 -24.58 -0.47
C GLN A 405 -5.40 -24.80 -2.00
N PRO A 406 -4.28 -24.60 -2.72
CA PRO A 406 -4.30 -24.61 -4.17
C PRO A 406 -4.57 -26.02 -4.73
N ARG A 407 -5.39 -26.10 -5.79
CA ARG A 407 -5.81 -27.37 -6.42
C ARG A 407 -5.07 -27.69 -7.72
N PHE A 408 -4.39 -26.70 -8.30
CA PHE A 408 -3.75 -26.75 -9.61
C PHE A 408 -2.29 -26.30 -9.52
N MET A 409 -1.58 -26.80 -8.50
CA MET A 409 -0.15 -26.54 -8.36
C MET A 409 0.64 -27.25 -9.46
N PRO A 410 1.77 -26.68 -9.95
CA PRO A 410 2.67 -27.41 -10.83
C PRO A 410 3.26 -28.63 -10.11
N ASP A 411 3.38 -29.77 -10.80
CA ASP A 411 3.71 -31.07 -10.20
C ASP A 411 5.03 -31.07 -9.42
N LEU A 412 6.05 -30.39 -9.95
CA LEU A 412 7.38 -30.32 -9.34
C LEU A 412 7.56 -29.11 -8.41
N TRP A 413 6.48 -28.39 -8.09
CA TRP A 413 6.57 -27.29 -7.12
C TRP A 413 6.74 -27.86 -5.71
N SER A 414 7.84 -27.51 -5.06
CA SER A 414 8.16 -28.00 -3.72
C SER A 414 8.35 -26.87 -2.71
N VAL A 415 7.89 -27.11 -1.48
CA VAL A 415 8.16 -26.27 -0.32
C VAL A 415 9.66 -26.18 -0.03
N ASP A 416 10.39 -27.26 -0.26
CA ASP A 416 11.81 -27.39 0.11
C ASP A 416 12.78 -27.16 -1.06
N HIS A 417 12.28 -26.53 -2.13
CA HIS A 417 13.08 -26.26 -3.33
C HIS A 417 14.37 -25.49 -3.02
N LYS A 418 15.49 -26.05 -3.49
CA LYS A 418 16.86 -25.52 -3.37
C LYS A 418 17.42 -25.40 -1.94
N HIS A 419 16.73 -25.81 -0.89
CA HIS A 419 17.20 -25.60 0.49
C HIS A 419 18.57 -26.26 0.78
N GLU A 420 18.80 -27.49 0.32
CA GLU A 420 20.10 -28.19 0.51
C GLU A 420 21.26 -27.52 -0.24
N SER A 421 21.00 -27.05 -1.47
CA SER A 421 22.01 -26.36 -2.28
C SER A 421 22.41 -24.98 -1.73
N GLN A 422 21.55 -24.36 -0.92
CA GLN A 422 21.79 -23.04 -0.32
C GLN A 422 22.75 -23.13 0.87
N VAL A 423 22.65 -24.19 1.68
CA VAL A 423 23.55 -24.47 2.80
C VAL A 423 24.97 -24.73 2.28
N ALA A 424 25.11 -25.66 1.34
CA ALA A 424 26.42 -26.03 0.77
C ALA A 424 27.13 -24.84 0.08
N LYS A 425 26.40 -23.99 -0.66
CA LYS A 425 27.00 -22.81 -1.33
C LYS A 425 27.48 -21.74 -0.35
N ARG A 426 26.84 -21.61 0.82
CA ARG A 426 27.25 -20.66 1.87
C ARG A 426 28.51 -21.16 2.59
N GLU A 427 28.61 -22.45 2.86
CA GLU A 427 29.82 -23.06 3.43
C GLU A 427 31.02 -22.83 2.51
N ILE A 428 30.85 -23.05 1.21
CA ILE A 428 31.89 -22.76 0.19
C ILE A 428 32.22 -21.26 0.15
N ALA A 429 31.23 -20.36 0.15
CA ALA A 429 31.46 -18.92 0.10
C ALA A 429 32.10 -18.36 1.38
N THR A 430 31.90 -19.01 2.53
CA THR A 430 32.53 -18.66 3.81
C THR A 430 33.97 -19.19 3.85
N SER A 431 34.21 -20.39 3.32
CA SER A 431 35.55 -20.99 3.19
C SER A 431 36.45 -20.30 2.16
N LEU A 432 35.88 -19.51 1.24
CA LEU A 432 36.64 -18.70 0.27
C LEU A 432 36.97 -17.29 0.78
N LYS A 433 36.39 -16.89 1.92
CA LYS A 433 36.62 -15.58 2.55
C LYS A 433 37.55 -15.64 3.77
N ASN A 434 37.80 -16.84 4.28
CA ASN A 434 38.85 -17.17 5.23
C ASN A 434 40.04 -17.74 4.46
#